data_AF-A0A503PP44-F1
#
_entry.id   AF-A0A503PP44-F1
#
_cell.length_a   1.000
_cell.length_b   1.000
_cell.length_c   1.000
_cell.angle_alpha   90.00
_cell.angle_beta   90.00
_cell.angle_gamma   90.00
#
_symmetry.space_group_name_H-M   'P 1'
#
loop_
_entity.id
_entity.type
_entity.pdbx_description
1 polymer ?
#
loop_
_entity_poly.entity_id
_entity_poly.type
_entity_poly.pdbx_seq_one_letter_code
_entity_poly.pdbx_strand_id
1 'polypeptide(L)' 'MADRTVAELKQKIAQAREVIAHLMDKAAYNGAEAHRALEYFSGDAFDRNFLPWPHSEEGLRPEELNAANDD' A
#
# COMPACT_ATOMS: atom_id res chain seq x y z
N MET A 1 2.17 20.73 24.90
CA MET A 1 2.51 21.22 23.55
C MET A 1 2.81 20.04 22.62
N ALA A 2 3.78 19.17 22.95
CA ALA A 2 4.12 17.98 22.15
C ALA A 2 2.94 17.01 21.92
N ASP A 3 2.11 16.76 22.94
CA ASP A 3 0.95 15.86 22.80
C ASP A 3 -0.12 16.40 21.84
N ARG A 4 -0.27 17.73 21.77
CA ARG A 4 -1.20 18.38 20.84
C ARG A 4 -0.73 18.20 19.40
N THR A 5 0.57 18.35 19.15
CA THR A 5 1.16 18.09 17.82
C THR A 5 1.06 16.62 17.41
N VAL A 6 1.21 15.67 18.34
CA VAL A 6 1.02 14.24 18.02
C VAL A 6 -0.44 13.93 17.70
N ALA A 7 -1.39 14.50 18.43
CA ALA A 7 -2.81 14.32 18.15
C ALA A 7 -3.21 14.90 16.77
N GLU A 8 -2.72 16.08 16.42
CA GLU A 8 -2.95 16.72 15.11
C GLU A 8 -2.32 15.89 13.97
N LEU A 9 -1.14 15.32 14.17
CA LEU A 9 -0.50 14.42 13.20
C LEU A 9 -1.30 13.12 13.00
N LYS A 10 -1.81 12.52 14.08
CA LYS A 10 -2.66 11.32 13.99
C LYS A 10 -3.96 11.60 13.23
N GLN A 11 -4.58 12.76 13.47
CA GLN A 11 -5.77 13.20 12.70
C GLN A 11 -5.46 13.36 11.21
N LYS A 12 -4.31 13.95 10.88
CA LYS A 12 -3.89 14.12 9.49
C LYS A 12 -3.65 12.78 8.78
N ILE A 13 -3.07 11.80 9.48
CA ILE A 13 -2.88 10.43 8.94
C ILE A 13 -4.24 9.75 8.72
N ALA A 14 -5.16 9.86 9.68
CA ALA A 14 -6.52 9.32 9.53
C ALA A 14 -7.23 9.91 8.30
N GLN A 15 -7.14 11.23 8.12
CA GLN A 15 -7.69 11.92 6.95
C GLN A 15 -7.05 11.44 5.64
N ALA A 16 -5.74 11.19 5.61
CA ALA A 16 -5.07 10.68 4.42
C ALA A 16 -5.62 9.29 4.01
N ARG A 17 -5.89 8.41 4.98
CA ARG A 17 -6.49 7.08 4.72
C ARG A 17 -7.88 7.20 4.12
N GLU A 18 -8.72 8.08 4.66
CA GLU A 18 -10.08 8.33 4.14
C GLU A 18 -10.05 8.85 2.70
N VAL A 19 -9.16 9.78 2.39
CA VAL A 19 -8.98 10.30 1.03
C VAL A 19 -8.54 9.19 0.08
N ILE A 20 -7.59 8.35 0.48
CA ILE A 20 -7.13 7.22 -0.34
C ILE A 20 -8.29 6.25 -0.60
N ALA A 21 -9.03 5.84 0.43
CA ALA A 21 -10.17 4.93 0.29
C ALA A 21 -11.26 5.50 -0.65
N HIS A 22 -11.58 6.80 -0.50
CA HIS A 22 -12.55 7.47 -1.36
C HIS A 22 -12.10 7.56 -2.82
N LEU A 23 -10.81 7.81 -3.06
CA LEU A 23 -10.26 7.82 -4.42
C LEU A 23 -10.23 6.42 -5.04
N MET A 24 -9.94 5.37 -4.25
CA MET A 24 -10.01 3.98 -4.70
C MET A 24 -11.43 3.59 -5.15
N ASP A 25 -12.43 3.90 -4.32
CA ASP A 25 -13.85 3.65 -4.62
C ASP A 25 -14.27 4.35 -5.92
N LYS A 26 -13.87 5.61 -6.10
CA LYS A 26 -14.17 6.39 -7.31
C LYS A 26 -13.42 5.94 -8.57
N ALA A 27 -12.20 5.44 -8.43
CA ALA A 27 -11.37 5.07 -9.58
C ALA A 27 -11.62 3.64 -10.07
N ALA A 28 -12.46 2.85 -9.37
CA ALA A 28 -12.61 1.39 -9.57
C ALA A 28 -11.28 0.61 -9.54
N TYR A 29 -10.22 1.23 -9.00
CA TYR A 29 -8.85 0.73 -9.04
C TYR A 29 -8.55 0.00 -7.72
N ASN A 30 -9.09 -1.22 -7.60
CA ASN A 30 -8.88 -2.12 -6.45
C ASN A 30 -7.56 -2.88 -6.54
N GLY A 31 -6.46 -2.20 -6.92
CA GLY A 31 -5.15 -2.82 -7.02
C GLY A 31 -4.54 -3.13 -5.65
N ALA A 32 -3.67 -4.15 -5.58
CA ALA A 32 -2.94 -4.53 -4.36
C ALA A 32 -2.16 -3.35 -3.74
N GLU A 33 -1.67 -2.46 -4.59
CA GLU A 33 -1.02 -1.19 -4.27
C GLU A 33 -1.86 -0.29 -3.36
N ALA A 34 -3.14 -0.13 -3.66
CA ALA A 34 -4.00 0.80 -2.95
C ALA A 34 -4.42 0.24 -1.58
N HIS A 35 -4.62 -1.07 -1.48
CA HIS A 35 -4.77 -1.76 -0.19
C HIS A 35 -3.49 -1.65 0.66
N ARG A 36 -2.30 -1.77 0.05
CA ARG A 36 -1.03 -1.60 0.74
C ARG A 36 -0.84 -0.20 1.30
N ALA A 37 -1.29 0.84 0.58
CA ALA A 37 -1.33 2.20 1.11
C ALA A 37 -2.25 2.33 2.33
N LEU A 38 -3.47 1.77 2.27
CA LEU A 38 -4.39 1.83 3.40
C LEU A 38 -3.84 1.13 4.65
N GLU A 39 -3.15 0.01 4.47
CA GLU A 39 -2.49 -0.74 5.54
C GLU A 39 -1.29 0.03 6.10
N TYR A 40 -0.41 0.57 5.26
CA TYR A 40 0.77 1.32 5.72
C TYR A 40 0.39 2.54 6.56
N PHE A 41 -0.53 3.37 6.08
CA PHE A 41 -0.98 4.54 6.83
C PHE A 41 -1.87 4.19 8.03
N SER A 42 -2.24 2.92 8.20
CA SER A 42 -2.94 2.45 9.41
C SER A 42 -2.05 2.28 10.62
N GLY A 43 -0.75 2.10 10.40
CA GLY A 43 0.24 1.91 11.44
C GLY A 43 0.97 3.20 11.81
N ASP A 44 1.70 3.13 12.92
CA ASP A 44 2.59 4.18 13.38
C ASP A 44 4.03 4.02 12.81
N ALA A 45 4.26 3.00 11.98
CA ALA A 45 5.56 2.71 11.39
C ALA A 45 5.91 3.71 10.28
N PHE A 46 7.19 4.11 10.22
CA PHE A 46 7.72 4.95 9.16
C PHE A 46 8.77 4.18 8.36
N ASP A 47 8.54 4.05 7.06
CA ASP A 47 9.49 3.50 6.09
C ASP A 47 9.81 4.55 5.02
N ARG A 48 11.08 4.98 4.98
CA ARG A 48 11.56 5.95 3.99
C ARG A 48 11.59 5.36 2.57
N ASN A 49 11.63 4.04 2.45
CA ASN A 49 11.64 3.30 1.20
C ASN A 49 10.26 2.69 0.88
N PHE A 50 9.19 3.18 1.53
CA PHE A 50 7.82 2.74 1.26
C PHE A 50 7.43 2.84 -0.22
N LEU A 51 8.07 3.76 -0.95
CA LEU A 51 7.99 3.90 -2.39
C LEU A 51 9.39 3.84 -3.02
N PRO A 52 9.51 3.36 -4.27
CA PRO A 52 8.45 2.82 -5.13
C PRO A 52 7.99 1.42 -4.69
N TRP A 53 6.73 1.08 -4.95
CA TRP A 53 6.28 -0.31 -4.83
C TRP A 53 6.85 -1.16 -5.98
N PRO A 54 7.12 -2.46 -5.75
CA PRO A 54 7.50 -3.34 -6.84
C PRO A 54 6.41 -3.36 -7.90
N HIS A 55 6.78 -3.15 -9.16
CA HIS A 55 5.87 -3.35 -10.28
C HIS A 55 5.45 -4.82 -10.30
N SER A 56 4.17 -5.09 -10.58
CA SER A 56 3.60 -6.44 -10.63
C SER A 56 4.16 -7.35 -11.73
N GLU A 57 5.22 -6.91 -12.43
CA GLU A 57 5.97 -7.66 -13.46
C GLU A 57 7.01 -8.62 -12.86
N GLU A 58 6.96 -8.87 -11.54
CA GLU A 58 7.73 -9.93 -10.88
C GLU A 58 6.81 -11.08 -10.40
N GLY A 59 5.65 -11.22 -11.05
CA GLY A 59 4.99 -12.51 -11.15
C GLY A 59 5.69 -13.31 -12.24
N LEU A 60 6.52 -14.27 -11.84
CA LEU A 60 7.10 -15.29 -12.73
C LEU A 60 6.07 -15.68 -13.79
N ARG A 61 6.43 -15.52 -15.07
CA ARG A 61 5.55 -15.92 -16.17
C ARG A 61 5.21 -17.40 -15.96
N PRO A 62 3.96 -17.84 -16.18
CA PRO A 62 3.59 -19.26 -16.06
C PRO A 62 4.52 -20.22 -16.81
N GLU A 63 5.20 -19.70 -17.84
CA GLU A 63 6.25 -20.32 -18.64
C GLU A 63 7.43 -20.88 -17.80
N GLU A 64 7.69 -20.36 -16.59
CA GLU A 64 8.79 -20.80 -15.71
C GLU A 64 8.35 -21.83 -14.65
N LEU A 65 7.03 -22.00 -14.44
CA LEU A 65 6.48 -22.97 -13.48
C LEU A 65 6.35 -24.38 -14.07
N ASN A 66 6.48 -24.54 -15.39
CA ASN A 66 6.25 -25.80 -16.09
C ASN A 66 7.53 -26.57 -16.47
N ALA A 67 8.72 -26.04 -16.14
CA ALA A 67 10.01 -26.65 -16.53
C ALA A 67 10.56 -27.68 -15.53
N ALA A 68 9.84 -27.97 -14.43
CA ALA A 68 10.32 -28.85 -13.36
C ALA A 68 9.52 -30.16 -13.22
N ASN A 69 8.69 -30.53 -14.21
CA ASN A 69 7.81 -31.70 -14.09
C ASN A 69 7.75 -32.63 -15.31
N ASP A 70 8.79 -32.66 -16.15
CA ASP A 70 8.98 -33.68 -17.20
C ASP A 70 10.48 -34.04 -17.31
N ASP A 71 10.96 -34.92 -16.43
CA ASP A 71 11.75 -36.15 -16.69
C ASP A 71 12.30 -36.78 -15.39
#